data_AF-A0A550BS41-F1
#
_entry.id   AF-A0A550BS41-F1
#
_cell.length_a   1.000
_cell.length_b   1.000
_cell.length_c   1.000
_cell.angle_alpha   90.00
_cell.angle_beta   90.00
_cell.angle_gamma   90.00
#
_symmetry.space_group_name_H-M   'P 1'
#
loop_
_entity.id
_entity.type
_entity.pdbx_description
1 polymer ?
#
loop_
_entity_poly.entity_id
_entity_poly.type
_entity_poly.pdbx_seq_one_letter_code
_entity_poly.pdbx_strand_id
1 'polypeptide(L)'
;LAADMEELFEHVEAQFQRMSDKYDKKVQYFQELFYQRGLHSVHRREKTNAFNAFKSTIAANRREEGLPGLTVAQIAADEDYMKQYHDMTEEERTAMIDEHDKTKDRQTNAIRLSGKARYQDATFVFGQITTLIQGLRDRVGVEGFCVLVRREPSFYMKPLIYFTRKEVEDYMPIAVPRWDSVKVATLLESFAILGCNPDST
;
A
#
# COMPACT_ATOMS: atom_id res chain seq x y z
N LEU A 1 6.94 33.78 -14.22
CA LEU A 1 7.09 32.31 -14.28
C LEU A 1 8.36 31.82 -13.60
N ALA A 2 9.56 32.15 -14.07
CA ALA A 2 10.80 31.68 -13.43
C ALA A 2 10.94 32.19 -11.98
N ALA A 3 10.74 33.49 -11.76
CA ALA A 3 10.75 34.10 -10.42
C ALA A 3 9.64 33.53 -9.50
N ASP A 4 8.42 33.37 -10.01
CA ASP A 4 7.30 32.82 -9.22
C ASP A 4 7.55 31.35 -8.81
N MET A 5 8.24 30.58 -9.66
CA MET A 5 8.63 29.21 -9.33
C MET A 5 9.76 29.18 -8.30
N GLU A 6 10.71 30.11 -8.37
CA GLU A 6 11.80 30.25 -7.40
C GLU A 6 11.25 30.63 -6.01
N GLU A 7 10.32 31.59 -5.94
CA GLU A 7 9.61 31.97 -4.71
C GLU A 7 8.82 30.78 -4.12
N LEU A 8 8.17 29.97 -4.99
CA LEU A 8 7.48 28.77 -4.56
C LEU A 8 8.45 27.72 -3.97
N PHE A 9 9.62 27.53 -4.58
CA PHE A 9 10.62 26.58 -4.08
C PHE A 9 11.16 27.02 -2.71
N GLU A 10 11.47 28.30 -2.54
CA GLU A 10 11.88 28.85 -1.23
C GLU A 10 10.79 28.67 -0.17
N HIS A 11 9.52 28.89 -0.53
CA HIS A 11 8.41 28.70 0.39
C HIS A 11 8.26 27.24 0.82
N VAL A 12 8.40 26.30 -0.11
CA VAL A 12 8.31 24.86 0.16
C VAL A 12 9.48 24.39 1.04
N GLU A 13 10.70 24.86 0.79
CA GLU A 13 11.85 24.57 1.65
C GLU A 13 11.69 25.12 3.06
N ALA A 14 11.19 26.34 3.20
CA ALA A 14 10.89 26.93 4.51
C ALA A 14 9.86 26.10 5.30
N GLN A 15 8.88 25.49 4.63
CA GLN A 15 7.94 24.57 5.28
C GLN A 15 8.60 23.27 5.71
N PHE A 16 9.55 22.72 4.95
CA PHE A 16 10.30 21.53 5.38
C PHE A 16 11.15 21.80 6.61
N GLN A 17 11.80 22.96 6.67
CA GLN A 17 12.57 23.36 7.86
C GLN A 17 11.67 23.52 9.08
N ARG A 18 10.51 24.20 8.93
CA ARG A 18 9.53 24.33 10.01
C ARG A 18 9.02 22.97 10.52
N MET A 19 8.80 22.01 9.63
CA MET A 19 8.39 20.65 10.01
C MET A 19 9.53 19.88 10.66
N SER A 20 10.77 20.05 10.20
CA SER A 20 11.97 19.51 10.83
C SER A 20 12.06 19.92 12.30
N ASP A 21 11.93 21.22 12.56
CA ASP A 21 12.04 21.77 13.91
C ASP A 21 10.87 21.35 14.80
N LYS A 22 9.64 21.28 14.24
CA LYS A 22 8.44 20.89 15.00
C LYS A 22 8.44 19.41 15.42
N TYR A 23 8.99 18.54 14.58
CA TYR A 23 8.88 17.09 14.76
C TYR A 23 10.21 16.40 15.09
N ASP A 24 11.28 17.18 15.29
CA ASP A 24 12.64 16.71 15.58
C ASP A 24 13.12 15.62 14.60
N LYS A 25 12.98 15.91 13.31
CA LYS A 25 13.40 15.02 12.22
C LYS A 25 14.14 15.81 11.17
N LYS A 26 15.12 15.19 10.52
CA LYS A 26 15.90 15.81 9.43
C LYS A 26 15.00 16.37 8.32
N VAL A 27 15.31 17.56 7.81
CA VAL A 27 14.63 18.19 6.65
C VAL A 27 14.49 17.21 5.47
N GLN A 28 15.54 16.44 5.20
CA GLN A 28 15.57 15.43 4.14
C GLN A 28 14.44 14.40 4.26
N TYR A 29 14.01 14.03 5.48
CA TYR A 29 12.87 13.13 5.68
C TYR A 29 11.56 13.71 5.14
N PHE A 30 11.34 15.02 5.28
CA PHE A 30 10.14 15.70 4.78
C PHE A 30 10.21 15.99 3.28
N GLN A 31 11.40 16.31 2.77
CA GLN A 31 11.66 16.40 1.33
C GLN A 31 11.36 15.06 0.65
N GLU A 32 11.91 13.95 1.17
CA GLU A 32 11.62 12.60 0.68
C GLU A 32 10.12 12.30 0.75
N LEU A 33 9.44 12.61 1.85
CA LEU A 33 7.99 12.42 1.97
C LEU A 33 7.20 13.21 0.92
N PHE A 34 7.60 14.45 0.64
CA PHE A 34 6.93 15.35 -0.28
C PHE A 34 7.14 14.95 -1.75
N TYR A 35 8.38 14.65 -2.13
CA TYR A 35 8.72 14.28 -3.51
C TYR A 35 8.36 12.83 -3.85
N GLN A 36 8.28 11.94 -2.85
CA GLN A 36 7.98 10.52 -3.09
C GLN A 36 6.49 10.20 -3.11
N ARG A 37 5.59 11.07 -2.59
CA ARG A 37 4.12 11.13 -2.77
C ARG A 37 3.34 9.83 -3.13
N GLY A 38 3.76 8.67 -2.62
CA GLY A 38 3.24 7.35 -3.00
C GLY A 38 4.24 6.19 -2.86
N LEU A 39 5.55 6.44 -2.93
CA LEU A 39 6.56 5.38 -2.80
C LEU A 39 6.62 4.80 -1.37
N HIS A 40 6.47 5.63 -0.33
CA HIS A 40 6.40 5.16 1.05
C HIS A 40 5.12 4.38 1.39
N SER A 41 4.04 4.54 0.61
CA SER A 41 2.84 3.70 0.74
C SER A 41 3.07 2.28 0.20
N VAL A 42 4.08 2.11 -0.66
CA VAL A 42 4.43 0.86 -1.33
C VAL A 42 5.60 0.17 -0.62
N HIS A 43 6.59 0.93 -0.15
CA HIS A 43 7.64 0.44 0.73
C HIS A 43 7.15 0.45 2.18
N ARG A 44 6.36 -0.57 2.52
CA ARG A 44 6.13 -0.98 3.91
C ARG A 44 7.52 -1.11 4.56
N ARG A 45 7.78 -0.38 5.66
CA ARG A 45 9.06 -0.45 6.40
C ARG A 45 9.57 -1.89 6.44
N GLU A 46 10.68 -2.16 5.75
CA GLU A 46 11.33 -3.47 5.69
C GLU A 46 11.82 -3.89 7.07
N LYS A 47 12.31 -2.95 7.87
CA LYS A 47 12.73 -3.22 9.24
C LYS A 47 11.53 -3.36 10.18
N THR A 48 11.21 -4.60 10.52
CA THR A 48 10.42 -4.93 11.69
C THR A 48 11.18 -4.48 12.94
N ASN A 49 10.57 -3.57 13.69
CA ASN A 49 11.11 -3.10 14.96
C ASN A 49 10.84 -4.18 16.03
N ALA A 50 11.85 -4.54 16.83
CA ALA A 50 11.73 -5.45 17.97
C ALA A 50 10.52 -5.13 18.86
N PHE A 51 10.24 -3.85 19.08
CA PHE A 51 9.09 -3.40 19.87
C PHE A 51 7.75 -3.71 19.23
N ASN A 52 7.65 -3.62 17.89
CA ASN A 52 6.43 -3.98 17.18
C ASN A 52 6.22 -5.50 17.13
N ALA A 53 7.30 -6.27 17.00
CA ALA A 53 7.26 -7.72 17.11
C ALA A 53 6.81 -8.17 18.52
N PHE A 54 7.35 -7.55 19.57
CA PHE A 54 6.95 -7.77 20.96
C PHE A 54 5.46 -7.50 21.20
N LYS A 55 4.97 -6.34 20.79
CA LYS A 55 3.54 -6.00 20.94
C LYS A 55 2.64 -6.98 20.19
N SER A 56 3.05 -7.44 19.02
CA SER A 56 2.29 -8.45 18.26
C SER A 56 2.25 -9.80 18.97
N THR A 57 3.35 -10.20 19.61
CA THR A 57 3.46 -11.48 20.35
C THR A 57 2.58 -11.45 21.60
N ILE A 58 2.64 -10.37 22.39
CA ILE A 58 1.77 -10.20 23.57
C ILE A 58 0.28 -10.16 23.18
N ALA A 59 -0.06 -9.51 22.07
CA ALA A 59 -1.43 -9.48 21.56
C ALA A 59 -1.90 -10.82 20.96
N ALA A 60 -0.97 -11.71 20.57
CA ALA A 60 -1.27 -13.07 20.12
C ALA A 60 -1.47 -14.01 21.32
N ASN A 61 -0.55 -14.01 22.28
CA ASN A 61 -0.64 -14.83 23.51
C ASN A 61 -1.94 -14.57 24.27
N ARG A 62 -2.33 -13.30 24.43
CA ARG A 62 -3.60 -12.96 25.07
C ARG A 62 -4.84 -13.45 24.33
N ARG A 63 -4.79 -13.54 23.00
CA ARG A 63 -5.89 -14.11 22.20
C ARG A 63 -5.99 -15.62 22.38
N GLU A 64 -4.86 -16.31 22.51
CA GLU A 64 -4.83 -17.76 22.81
C GLU A 64 -5.31 -18.06 24.23
N GLU A 65 -5.04 -17.18 25.19
CA GLU A 65 -5.52 -17.28 26.57
C GLU A 65 -7.00 -16.90 26.74
N GLY A 66 -7.69 -16.48 25.67
CA GLY A 66 -9.10 -16.08 25.71
C GLY A 66 -9.36 -14.74 26.43
N LEU A 67 -8.31 -13.95 26.67
CA LEU A 67 -8.40 -12.62 27.28
C LEU A 67 -8.82 -11.56 26.24
N PRO A 68 -9.49 -10.47 26.65
CA PRO A 68 -9.83 -9.37 25.75
C PRO A 68 -8.56 -8.80 25.11
N GLY A 69 -8.58 -8.70 23.77
CA GLY A 69 -7.45 -8.21 23.01
C GLY A 69 -7.11 -6.76 23.37
N LEU A 70 -5.92 -6.53 23.90
CA LEU A 70 -5.42 -5.18 24.17
C LEU A 70 -4.92 -4.53 22.88
N THR A 71 -5.24 -3.26 22.71
CA THR A 71 -4.72 -2.45 21.61
C THR A 71 -3.23 -2.14 21.82
N VAL A 72 -2.51 -1.91 20.73
CA VAL A 72 -1.07 -1.59 20.71
C VAL A 72 -0.72 -0.42 21.66
N ALA A 73 -1.66 0.53 21.85
CA ALA A 73 -1.50 1.66 22.76
C ALA A 73 -1.61 1.27 24.24
N GLN A 74 -2.47 0.29 24.59
CA GLN A 74 -2.63 -0.18 25.96
C GLN A 74 -1.44 -1.04 26.40
N ILE A 75 -0.86 -1.83 25.50
CA ILE A 75 0.36 -2.60 25.76
C ILE A 75 1.57 -1.68 25.97
N ALA A 76 1.64 -0.56 25.25
CA ALA A 76 2.72 0.42 25.40
C ALA A 76 2.58 1.32 26.64
N ALA A 77 1.39 1.38 27.23
CA ALA A 77 1.10 2.20 28.43
C ALA A 77 1.26 1.41 29.74
N ASP A 78 1.50 0.10 29.65
CA ASP A 78 1.58 -0.80 30.79
C ASP A 78 3.05 -1.03 31.18
N GLU A 79 3.40 -0.65 32.42
CA GLU A 79 4.76 -0.70 32.95
C GLU A 79 5.33 -2.12 32.98
N ASP A 80 4.49 -3.14 33.20
CA ASP A 80 4.94 -4.53 33.29
C ASP A 80 5.39 -5.06 31.92
N TYR A 81 4.69 -4.68 30.85
CA TYR A 81 5.08 -5.05 29.48
C TYR A 81 6.29 -4.27 28.99
N MET A 82 6.43 -3.02 29.39
CA MET A 82 7.62 -2.23 29.09
C MET A 82 8.86 -2.77 29.81
N LYS A 83 8.72 -3.19 31.06
CA LYS A 83 9.80 -3.82 31.82
C LYS A 83 10.21 -5.16 31.22
N GLN A 84 9.26 -6.02 30.85
CA GLN A 84 9.53 -7.26 30.10
C GLN A 84 10.28 -6.98 28.80
N TYR A 85 9.86 -5.95 28.05
CA TYR A 85 10.57 -5.57 26.84
C TYR A 85 11.98 -5.05 27.10
N HIS A 86 12.24 -4.36 28.21
CA HIS A 86 13.58 -3.88 28.56
C HIS A 86 14.50 -4.98 29.10
N ASP A 87 13.94 -5.96 29.82
CA ASP A 87 14.67 -7.11 30.37
C ASP A 87 14.98 -8.19 29.32
N MET A 88 14.36 -8.14 28.13
CA MET A 88 14.68 -9.03 27.02
C MET A 88 16.12 -8.86 26.51
N THR A 89 16.80 -9.99 26.39
CA THR A 89 18.14 -10.10 25.80
C THR A 89 18.11 -9.80 24.30
N GLU A 90 19.27 -9.44 23.75
CA GLU A 90 19.40 -9.11 22.31
C GLU A 90 19.08 -10.34 21.42
N GLU A 91 19.40 -11.54 21.90
CA GLU A 91 19.10 -12.82 21.24
C GLU A 91 17.60 -13.09 21.14
N GLU A 92 16.86 -12.88 22.23
CA GLU A 92 15.39 -13.03 22.27
C GLU A 92 14.68 -12.01 21.39
N ARG A 93 15.18 -10.76 21.34
CA ARG A 93 14.64 -9.73 20.44
C ARG A 93 14.82 -10.13 18.98
N THR A 94 15.97 -10.70 18.64
CA THR A 94 16.30 -11.08 17.26
C THR A 94 15.45 -12.28 16.81
N ALA A 95 15.29 -13.29 17.68
CA ALA A 95 14.40 -14.42 17.44
C ALA A 95 12.94 -13.97 17.26
N MET A 96 12.47 -13.02 18.06
CA MET A 96 11.12 -12.48 17.99
C MET A 96 10.87 -11.67 16.71
N ILE A 97 11.88 -10.95 16.21
CA ILE A 97 11.79 -10.28 14.90
C ILE A 97 11.64 -11.32 13.79
N ASP A 98 12.46 -12.37 13.79
CA ASP A 98 12.44 -13.43 12.76
C ASP A 98 11.09 -14.18 12.73
N GLU A 99 10.54 -14.54 13.89
CA GLU A 99 9.22 -15.17 13.99
C GLU A 99 8.09 -14.22 13.54
N HIS A 100 8.20 -12.94 13.89
CA HIS A 100 7.24 -11.94 13.45
C HIS A 100 7.28 -11.72 11.94
N ASP A 101 8.47 -11.69 11.34
CA ASP A 101 8.65 -11.56 9.89
C ASP A 101 8.09 -12.77 9.14
N LYS A 102 8.37 -13.99 9.61
CA LYS A 102 7.75 -15.23 9.07
C LYS A 102 6.22 -15.19 9.14
N THR A 103 5.66 -14.71 10.26
CA THR A 103 4.21 -14.61 10.45
C THR A 103 3.59 -13.54 9.55
N LYS A 104 4.28 -12.40 9.40
CA LYS A 104 3.88 -11.28 8.54
C LYS A 104 3.90 -11.69 7.07
N ASP A 105 4.91 -12.43 6.62
CA ASP A 105 4.98 -12.96 5.26
C ASP A 105 3.87 -13.98 5.01
N ARG A 106 3.62 -14.88 5.96
CA ARG A 106 2.51 -15.85 5.86
C ARG A 106 1.15 -15.17 5.78
N GLN A 107 0.90 -14.11 6.55
CA GLN A 107 -0.37 -13.37 6.51
C GLN A 107 -0.51 -12.48 5.28
N THR A 108 0.60 -11.89 4.81
CA THR A 108 0.62 -11.03 3.62
C THR A 108 0.33 -11.86 2.37
N ASN A 109 0.91 -13.05 2.27
CA ASN A 109 0.74 -13.97 1.14
C ASN A 109 -0.39 -14.99 1.31
N ALA A 110 -1.09 -15.00 2.46
CA ALA A 110 -2.21 -15.90 2.68
C ALA A 110 -3.39 -15.57 1.77
N ILE A 111 -3.91 -16.61 1.11
CA ILE A 111 -5.15 -16.55 0.35
C ILE A 111 -6.25 -15.99 1.24
N ARG A 112 -6.87 -14.88 0.83
CA ARG A 112 -8.05 -14.34 1.52
C ARG A 112 -9.18 -15.33 1.38
N LEU A 113 -9.74 -15.81 2.49
CA LEU A 113 -10.77 -16.86 2.46
C LEU A 113 -12.16 -16.31 2.10
N SER A 114 -12.48 -15.07 2.48
CA SER A 114 -13.79 -14.47 2.20
C SER A 114 -13.79 -13.60 0.95
N GLY A 115 -14.91 -13.62 0.20
CA GLY A 115 -15.08 -12.76 -0.97
C GLY A 115 -14.97 -11.27 -0.66
N LYS A 116 -15.45 -10.83 0.51
CA LYS A 116 -15.32 -9.45 0.97
C LYS A 116 -13.85 -9.06 1.20
N ALA A 117 -13.07 -9.93 1.84
CA ALA A 117 -11.65 -9.68 2.06
C ALA A 117 -10.88 -9.63 0.73
N ARG A 118 -11.20 -10.52 -0.23
CA ARG A 118 -10.62 -10.48 -1.60
C ARG A 118 -10.91 -9.17 -2.31
N TYR A 119 -12.17 -8.70 -2.26
CA TYR A 119 -12.57 -7.44 -2.87
C TYR A 119 -11.85 -6.23 -2.25
N GLN A 120 -11.77 -6.17 -0.92
CA GLN A 120 -11.09 -5.09 -0.20
C GLN A 120 -9.59 -5.05 -0.51
N ASP A 121 -8.95 -6.23 -0.52
CA ASP A 121 -7.53 -6.38 -0.85
C ASP A 121 -7.27 -5.92 -2.29
N ALA A 122 -8.08 -6.37 -3.26
CA ALA A 122 -7.99 -5.94 -4.66
C ALA A 122 -8.19 -4.42 -4.84
N THR A 123 -9.19 -3.84 -4.16
CA THR A 123 -9.47 -2.39 -4.24
C THR A 123 -8.34 -1.57 -3.62
N PHE A 124 -7.80 -2.03 -2.49
CA PHE A 124 -6.69 -1.39 -1.80
C PHE A 124 -5.43 -1.39 -2.67
N VAL A 125 -5.05 -2.55 -3.21
CA VAL A 125 -3.89 -2.68 -4.11
C VAL A 125 -4.09 -1.86 -5.38
N PHE A 126 -5.29 -1.88 -5.96
CA PHE A 126 -5.59 -1.07 -7.13
C PHE A 126 -5.40 0.43 -6.84
N GLY A 127 -5.85 0.92 -5.68
CA GLY A 127 -5.61 2.30 -5.25
C GLY A 127 -4.11 2.64 -5.11
N GLN A 128 -3.27 1.69 -4.71
CA GLN A 128 -1.81 1.90 -4.67
C GLN A 128 -1.23 1.98 -6.08
N ILE A 129 -1.67 1.12 -7.00
CA ILE A 129 -1.23 1.13 -8.40
C ILE A 129 -1.61 2.46 -9.06
N THR A 130 -2.84 2.93 -8.89
CA THR A 130 -3.27 4.22 -9.47
C THR A 130 -2.43 5.38 -8.91
N THR A 131 -2.14 5.38 -7.61
CA THR A 131 -1.25 6.38 -6.99
C THR A 131 0.17 6.33 -7.58
N LEU A 132 0.71 5.14 -7.81
CA LEU A 132 2.03 4.97 -8.43
C LEU A 132 2.07 5.49 -9.87
N ILE A 133 1.06 5.15 -10.68
CA ILE A 133 0.96 5.59 -12.08
C ILE A 133 0.78 7.11 -12.13
N GLN A 134 -0.06 7.69 -11.26
CA GLN A 134 -0.21 9.13 -11.12
C GLN A 134 1.11 9.80 -10.72
N GLY A 135 1.86 9.23 -9.79
CA GLY A 135 3.19 9.74 -9.43
C GLY A 135 4.19 9.65 -10.58
N LEU A 136 4.11 8.63 -11.43
CA LEU A 136 4.96 8.51 -12.62
C LEU A 136 4.61 9.58 -13.67
N ARG A 137 3.33 9.86 -13.85
CA ARG A 137 2.84 10.98 -14.67
C ARG A 137 3.40 12.30 -14.18
N ASP A 138 3.28 12.59 -12.90
CA ASP A 138 3.70 13.88 -12.35
C ASP A 138 5.22 14.07 -12.41
N ARG A 139 6.01 12.99 -12.27
CA ARG A 139 7.49 13.05 -12.28
C ARG A 139 8.12 13.00 -13.67
N VAL A 140 7.52 12.24 -14.59
CA VAL A 140 8.15 11.88 -15.88
C VAL A 140 7.28 12.27 -17.08
N GLY A 141 6.04 12.71 -16.85
CA GLY A 141 5.11 13.08 -17.92
C GLY A 141 4.55 11.88 -18.69
N VAL A 142 4.51 10.70 -18.08
CA VAL A 142 3.97 9.48 -18.70
C VAL A 142 2.46 9.40 -18.51
N GLU A 143 1.72 9.11 -19.58
CA GLU A 143 0.28 8.86 -19.54
C GLU A 143 0.01 7.35 -19.73
N GLY A 144 -1.04 6.84 -19.11
CA GLY A 144 -1.38 5.44 -19.19
C GLY A 144 -2.74 5.10 -18.60
N PHE A 145 -3.12 3.83 -18.73
CA PHE A 145 -4.32 3.30 -18.12
C PHE A 145 -4.05 1.91 -17.58
N CYS A 146 -4.81 1.50 -16.57
CA CYS A 146 -4.72 0.17 -15.99
C CYS A 146 -6.12 -0.42 -15.78
N VAL A 147 -6.22 -1.72 -16.02
CA VAL A 147 -7.43 -2.50 -15.78
C VAL A 147 -7.08 -3.67 -14.88
N LEU A 148 -7.88 -3.89 -13.84
CA LEU A 148 -7.76 -5.03 -12.94
C LEU A 148 -9.08 -5.81 -12.94
N VAL A 149 -8.97 -7.10 -13.27
CA VAL A 149 -10.10 -8.04 -13.36
C VAL A 149 -9.90 -9.20 -12.41
N ARG A 150 -11.00 -9.84 -11.99
CA ARG A 150 -10.91 -11.09 -11.23
C ARG A 150 -10.68 -12.25 -12.20
N ARG A 151 -9.85 -13.19 -11.77
CA ARG A 151 -9.67 -14.49 -12.43
C ARG A 151 -10.61 -15.56 -11.85
N GLU A 152 -10.93 -15.46 -10.58
CA GLU A 152 -11.63 -16.50 -9.84
C GLU A 152 -13.13 -16.18 -9.72
N PRO A 153 -14.05 -17.06 -10.18
CA PRO A 153 -15.49 -16.79 -10.13
C PRO A 153 -16.08 -16.83 -8.71
N SER A 154 -15.37 -17.38 -7.73
CA SER A 154 -15.83 -17.55 -6.33
C SER A 154 -16.19 -16.26 -5.56
N PHE A 155 -15.87 -15.08 -6.08
CA PHE A 155 -16.28 -13.81 -5.49
C PHE A 155 -16.61 -12.78 -6.57
N TYR A 156 -17.55 -11.89 -6.28
CA TYR A 156 -17.94 -10.82 -7.21
C TYR A 156 -17.07 -9.57 -7.01
N MET A 157 -16.55 -9.04 -8.11
CA MET A 157 -15.85 -7.75 -8.19
C MET A 157 -16.08 -7.18 -9.58
N LYS A 158 -16.54 -5.94 -9.67
CA LYS A 158 -16.57 -5.23 -10.96
C LYS A 158 -15.15 -4.94 -11.41
N PRO A 159 -14.83 -5.06 -12.71
CA PRO A 159 -13.53 -4.64 -13.22
C PRO A 159 -13.19 -3.21 -12.78
N LEU A 160 -11.98 -3.03 -12.27
CA LEU A 160 -11.47 -1.74 -11.85
C LEU A 160 -10.68 -1.15 -13.02
N ILE A 161 -11.08 0.04 -13.47
CA ILE A 161 -10.52 0.72 -14.62
C ILE A 161 -10.03 2.09 -14.16
N TYR A 162 -8.84 2.47 -14.57
CA TYR A 162 -8.27 3.78 -14.27
C TYR A 162 -7.49 4.30 -15.47
N PHE A 163 -7.68 5.58 -15.76
CA PHE A 163 -6.91 6.35 -16.72
C PHE A 163 -6.22 7.49 -15.97
N THR A 164 -4.96 7.78 -16.30
CA THR A 164 -4.22 8.91 -15.73
C THR A 164 -4.88 10.26 -16.02
N ARG A 165 -5.62 10.32 -17.14
CA ARG A 165 -6.36 11.48 -17.63
C ARG A 165 -7.64 11.04 -18.30
N LYS A 166 -8.69 11.82 -18.08
CA LYS A 166 -9.98 11.59 -18.74
C LYS A 166 -9.88 11.76 -20.25
N GLU A 167 -9.02 12.67 -20.71
CA GLU A 167 -8.84 12.92 -22.15
C GLU A 167 -8.20 11.72 -22.86
N VAL A 168 -7.40 10.92 -22.16
CA VAL A 168 -6.90 9.65 -22.70
C VAL A 168 -8.06 8.67 -22.86
N GLU A 169 -8.95 8.57 -21.87
CA GLU A 169 -10.15 7.74 -21.97
C GLU A 169 -11.06 8.17 -23.13
N ASP A 170 -11.33 9.47 -23.26
CA ASP A 170 -12.15 10.05 -24.33
C ASP A 170 -11.53 9.87 -25.72
N TYR A 171 -10.20 9.76 -25.79
CA TYR A 171 -9.47 9.49 -27.03
C TYR A 171 -9.53 8.02 -27.45
N MET A 172 -9.72 7.07 -26.52
CA MET A 172 -9.71 5.64 -26.86
C MET A 172 -10.73 5.23 -27.92
N PRO A 173 -12.00 5.70 -27.91
CA PRO A 173 -12.96 5.45 -29.00
C PRO A 173 -12.55 6.01 -30.37
N ILE A 174 -11.72 7.06 -30.38
CA ILE A 174 -11.20 7.65 -31.61
C ILE A 174 -10.03 6.80 -32.14
N ALA A 175 -9.12 6.40 -31.25
CA ALA A 175 -7.93 5.62 -31.60
C ALA A 175 -8.25 4.17 -31.97
N VAL A 176 -9.19 3.55 -31.24
CA VAL A 176 -9.58 2.15 -31.40
C VAL A 176 -11.07 2.10 -31.73
N PRO A 177 -11.44 1.70 -32.97
CA PRO A 177 -12.84 1.62 -33.36
C PRO A 177 -13.64 0.71 -32.43
N ARG A 178 -14.84 1.17 -32.01
CA ARG A 178 -15.74 0.45 -31.08
C ARG A 178 -15.14 0.20 -29.70
N TRP A 179 -14.13 0.98 -29.29
CA TRP A 179 -13.66 0.93 -27.92
C TRP A 179 -14.77 1.33 -26.95
N ASP A 180 -14.94 0.50 -25.94
CA ASP A 180 -15.77 0.75 -24.77
C ASP A 180 -14.99 0.15 -23.60
N SER A 181 -14.47 1.02 -22.74
CA SER A 181 -13.61 0.63 -21.62
C SER A 181 -14.27 -0.43 -20.73
N VAL A 182 -15.57 -0.29 -20.48
CA VAL A 182 -16.34 -1.24 -19.65
C VAL A 182 -16.45 -2.57 -20.37
N LYS A 183 -16.84 -2.56 -21.64
CA LYS A 183 -16.95 -3.77 -22.44
C LYS A 183 -15.62 -4.50 -22.55
N VAL A 184 -14.52 -3.78 -22.81
CA VAL A 184 -13.17 -4.34 -22.88
C VAL A 184 -12.80 -5.00 -21.56
N ALA A 185 -13.06 -4.33 -20.42
CA ALA A 185 -12.76 -4.88 -19.11
C ALA A 185 -13.60 -6.12 -18.78
N THR A 186 -14.88 -6.16 -19.16
CA THR A 186 -15.75 -7.34 -19.00
C THR A 186 -15.30 -8.51 -19.88
N LEU A 187 -14.86 -8.25 -21.12
CA LEU A 187 -14.32 -9.29 -22.01
C LEU A 187 -12.99 -9.83 -21.45
N LEU A 188 -12.12 -8.95 -20.95
CA LEU A 188 -10.88 -9.33 -20.30
C LEU A 188 -11.12 -10.17 -19.04
N GLU A 189 -12.13 -9.81 -18.23
CA GLU A 189 -12.56 -10.60 -17.07
C GLU A 189 -13.06 -11.98 -17.51
N SER A 190 -13.91 -12.04 -18.53
CA SER A 190 -14.43 -13.30 -19.06
C SER A 190 -13.30 -14.21 -19.56
N PHE A 191 -12.34 -13.64 -20.29
CA PHE A 191 -11.15 -14.35 -20.73
C PHE A 191 -10.31 -14.87 -19.55
N ALA A 192 -10.07 -14.03 -18.55
CA ALA A 192 -9.31 -14.40 -17.35
C ALA A 192 -9.98 -15.55 -16.57
N ILE A 193 -11.31 -15.56 -16.48
CA ILE A 193 -12.09 -16.62 -15.82
C ILE A 193 -12.06 -17.92 -16.63
N LEU A 194 -12.28 -17.83 -17.94
CA LEU A 194 -12.36 -19.00 -18.82
C LEU A 194 -10.98 -19.64 -19.07
N GLY A 195 -9.89 -18.87 -18.92
CA GLY A 195 -8.53 -19.36 -19.14
C GLY A 195 -8.25 -19.75 -20.60
N CYS A 196 -8.95 -19.12 -21.55
CA CYS A 196 -8.79 -19.42 -22.97
C CYS A 196 -7.38 -19.11 -23.47
N ASN A 197 -6.88 -19.89 -24.43
CA ASN A 197 -5.57 -19.68 -25.04
C ASN A 197 -5.74 -18.82 -26.31
N PRO A 198 -5.15 -17.62 -26.40
CA PRO A 198 -5.42 -16.68 -27.50
C PRO A 198 -4.90 -17.19 -28.86
N ASP A 199 -3.95 -18.12 -28.86
CA ASP A 199 -3.35 -18.70 -30.07
C ASP A 199 -4.19 -19.81 -30.74
N SER A 200 -5.40 -20.08 -30.22
CA SER A 200 -6.31 -21.10 -30.76
C SER A 200 -7.40 -20.53 -31.70
N THR A 201 -7.17 -19.34 -32.26
CA THR A 201 -8.08 -18.64 -33.18
C THR A 201 -7.42 -18.34 -34.51
#